data_AF-A0A369AJY6-F1
#
_entry.id   AF-A0A369AJY6-F1
#
_cell.length_a   1.000
_cell.length_b   1.000
_cell.length_c   1.000
_cell.angle_alpha   90.00
_cell.angle_beta   90.00
_cell.angle_gamma   90.00
#
_symmetry.space_group_name_H-M   'P 1'
#
loop_
_entity.id
_entity.type
_entity.pdbx_description
1 polymer ?
#
loop_
_entity_poly.entity_id
_entity_poly.type
_entity_poly.pdbx_seq_one_letter_code
_entity_poly.pdbx_strand_id
1 'polypeptide(L)'
;RAVMFLAYAGCGAAILIYNLNSTGDGVVYLAGLLLIATAIFPHRSFLHSTEGLVLYSVCAFYLAGKLGYAYLGNAFFLGYASHLYLADMFTKEGIPLSVIPMLLKKAGVHKGLKKYTLYRAVYGVLDIRLRIPLSSTGSKSGDRLESAYVLLLLIACAAAFLISGAGISIAIL
;
A
#
# COMPACT_ATOMS: atom_id res chain seq x y z
N ARG A 1 -9.65 10.48 -9.58
CA ARG A 1 -9.04 9.34 -10.31
C ARG A 1 -7.89 9.78 -11.21
N ALA A 2 -8.08 10.76 -12.11
CA ALA A 2 -7.00 11.26 -12.98
C ALA A 2 -5.76 11.77 -12.21
N VAL A 3 -5.95 12.55 -11.13
CA VAL A 3 -4.84 13.05 -10.30
C VAL A 3 -4.00 11.92 -9.71
N MET A 4 -4.64 10.89 -9.13
CA MET A 4 -3.92 9.73 -8.60
C MET A 4 -3.18 8.97 -9.70
N PHE A 5 -3.81 8.79 -10.86
CA PHE A 5 -3.15 8.16 -12.00
C PHE A 5 -1.89 8.92 -12.42
N LEU A 6 -1.99 10.24 -12.60
CA LEU A 6 -0.87 11.10 -12.97
C LEU A 6 0.23 11.09 -11.92
N ALA A 7 -0.12 11.15 -10.63
CA ALA A 7 0.85 11.10 -9.54
C ALA A 7 1.61 9.77 -9.53
N TYR A 8 0.91 8.64 -9.48
CA TYR A 8 1.55 7.33 -9.39
C TYR A 8 2.29 6.93 -10.67
N ALA A 9 1.67 7.10 -11.84
CA ALA A 9 2.32 6.78 -13.10
C ALA A 9 3.49 7.74 -13.40
N GLY A 10 3.34 9.02 -13.09
CA GLY A 10 4.39 10.04 -13.24
C GLY A 10 5.59 9.77 -12.35
N CYS A 11 5.38 9.53 -11.04
CA CYS A 11 6.45 9.16 -10.12
C CYS A 11 7.13 7.85 -10.53
N GLY A 12 6.35 6.84 -10.94
CA GLY A 12 6.89 5.57 -11.42
C GLY A 12 7.75 5.76 -12.67
N ALA A 13 7.27 6.50 -13.67
CA ALA A 13 8.04 6.80 -14.88
C ALA A 13 9.32 7.59 -14.58
N ALA A 14 9.26 8.58 -13.69
CA ALA A 14 10.43 9.35 -13.27
C ALA A 14 11.51 8.45 -12.63
N ILE A 15 11.12 7.53 -11.74
CA ILE A 15 12.02 6.55 -11.14
C ILE A 15 12.66 5.64 -12.19
N LEU A 16 11.88 5.15 -13.17
CA LEU A 16 12.39 4.29 -14.23
C LEU A 16 13.40 5.03 -15.12
N ILE A 17 13.08 6.26 -15.54
CA ILE A 17 13.97 7.10 -16.36
C ILE A 17 15.25 7.42 -15.59
N TYR A 18 15.14 7.79 -14.32
CA TYR A 18 16.31 8.04 -13.47
C TYR A 18 17.21 6.79 -13.39
N ASN A 19 16.61 5.62 -13.12
CA ASN A 19 17.37 4.38 -12.96
C ASN A 19 18.04 3.91 -14.26
N LEU A 20 17.38 4.10 -15.42
CA LEU A 20 17.97 3.85 -16.75
C LEU A 20 19.24 4.65 -16.99
N ASN A 21 19.29 5.90 -16.52
CA ASN A 21 20.41 6.81 -16.76
C ASN A 21 21.47 6.79 -15.65
N SER A 22 21.24 6.07 -14.54
CA SER A 22 22.08 6.16 -13.35
C SER A 22 22.69 4.81 -12.97
N THR A 23 21.88 3.91 -12.38
CA THR A 23 22.39 2.70 -11.71
C THR A 23 22.01 1.39 -12.37
N GLY A 24 20.96 1.36 -13.21
CA GLY A 24 20.48 0.11 -13.82
C GLY A 24 20.02 -0.94 -12.79
N ASP A 25 19.53 -0.51 -11.64
CA ASP A 25 19.26 -1.38 -10.49
C ASP A 25 17.91 -2.08 -10.60
N GLY A 26 17.90 -3.41 -10.51
CA GLY A 26 16.69 -4.23 -10.63
C GLY A 26 15.60 -3.88 -9.61
N VAL A 27 15.95 -3.57 -8.37
CA VAL A 27 14.96 -3.26 -7.32
C VAL A 27 14.36 -1.86 -7.54
N VAL A 28 15.14 -0.91 -8.05
CA VAL A 28 14.65 0.42 -8.40
C VAL A 28 13.69 0.35 -9.60
N TYR A 29 13.97 -0.53 -10.58
CA TYR A 29 13.01 -0.82 -11.65
C TYR A 29 11.70 -1.40 -11.13
N LEU A 30 11.79 -2.38 -10.23
CA LEU A 30 10.63 -2.98 -9.61
C LEU A 30 9.78 -1.93 -8.88
N ALA A 31 10.39 -1.03 -8.10
CA ALA A 31 9.68 0.04 -7.41
C ALA A 31 8.93 0.98 -8.37
N GLY A 32 9.58 1.39 -9.48
CA GLY A 32 8.93 2.20 -10.52
C GLY A 32 7.76 1.50 -11.21
N LEU A 33 7.93 0.21 -11.55
CA LEU A 33 6.87 -0.60 -12.15
C LEU A 33 5.69 -0.81 -11.19
N LEU A 34 5.95 -1.02 -9.90
CA LEU A 34 4.90 -1.13 -8.88
C LEU A 34 4.08 0.16 -8.78
N LEU A 35 4.71 1.34 -8.78
CA LEU A 35 3.98 2.62 -8.78
C LEU A 35 3.09 2.78 -10.02
N ILE A 36 3.57 2.40 -11.21
CA ILE A 36 2.74 2.40 -12.43
C ILE A 36 1.60 1.39 -12.31
N ALA A 37 1.86 0.18 -11.80
CA ALA A 37 0.84 -0.84 -11.58
C ALA A 37 -0.26 -0.30 -10.64
N THR A 38 0.10 0.45 -9.60
CA THR A 38 -0.87 1.13 -8.72
C THR A 38 -1.77 2.12 -9.45
N ALA A 39 -1.27 2.81 -10.47
CA ALA A 39 -2.10 3.71 -11.27
C ALA A 39 -3.15 2.94 -12.09
N ILE A 40 -2.81 1.72 -12.53
CA ILE A 40 -3.64 0.91 -13.45
C ILE A 40 -4.63 0.02 -12.68
N PHE A 41 -4.20 -0.60 -11.58
CA PHE A 41 -5.03 -1.50 -10.80
C PHE A 41 -5.92 -0.73 -9.81
N PRO A 42 -7.13 -1.23 -9.50
CA PRO A 42 -7.95 -0.63 -8.46
C PRO A 42 -7.17 -0.52 -7.15
N HIS A 43 -7.17 0.66 -6.53
CA HIS A 43 -6.37 0.92 -5.32
C HIS A 43 -6.61 -0.11 -4.20
N ARG A 44 -7.87 -0.50 -3.96
CA ARG A 44 -8.26 -1.51 -2.94
C ARG A 44 -8.07 -2.97 -3.37
N SER A 45 -7.09 -3.23 -4.23
CA SER A 45 -6.85 -4.57 -4.78
C SER A 45 -5.41 -5.00 -4.50
N PHE A 46 -4.49 -4.77 -5.43
CA PHE A 46 -3.07 -5.10 -5.28
C PHE A 46 -2.42 -4.41 -4.08
N LEU A 47 -2.64 -3.11 -3.89
CA LEU A 47 -2.08 -2.37 -2.75
C LEU A 47 -2.70 -2.73 -1.41
N HIS A 48 -3.85 -3.38 -1.40
CA HIS A 48 -4.54 -3.72 -0.15
C HIS A 48 -4.44 -5.21 0.13
N SER A 49 -3.37 -5.85 -0.35
CA SER A 49 -3.13 -7.29 -0.19
C SER A 49 -1.89 -7.56 0.64
N THR A 50 -1.77 -8.80 1.13
CA THR A 50 -0.57 -9.24 1.85
C THR A 50 0.68 -9.17 0.97
N GLU A 51 0.57 -9.54 -0.31
CA GLU A 51 1.69 -9.47 -1.27
C GLU A 51 2.07 -8.03 -1.59
N GLY A 52 1.08 -7.14 -1.69
CA GLY A 52 1.30 -5.71 -1.84
C GLY A 52 2.11 -5.14 -0.68
N LEU A 53 1.71 -5.44 0.57
CA LEU A 53 2.47 -5.02 1.76
C LEU A 53 3.94 -5.45 1.65
N VAL A 54 4.19 -6.73 1.37
CA VAL A 54 5.55 -7.27 1.32
C VAL A 54 6.36 -6.60 0.21
N LEU A 55 5.85 -6.56 -1.02
CA LEU A 55 6.59 -6.02 -2.18
C LEU A 55 6.95 -4.54 -2.01
N TYR A 56 5.99 -3.72 -1.59
CA TYR A 56 6.23 -2.30 -1.36
C TYR A 56 7.14 -2.06 -0.18
N SER A 57 7.02 -2.84 0.90
CA SER A 57 7.89 -2.68 2.07
C SER A 57 9.32 -3.05 1.74
N VAL A 58 9.55 -4.16 1.02
CA VAL A 58 10.89 -4.53 0.54
C VAL A 58 11.49 -3.43 -0.35
N CYS A 59 10.71 -2.89 -1.29
CA CYS A 59 11.17 -1.78 -2.13
C CYS A 59 11.47 -0.53 -1.29
N ALA A 60 10.62 -0.19 -0.32
CA ALA A 60 10.81 0.97 0.55
C ALA A 60 12.05 0.82 1.43
N PHE A 61 12.26 -0.34 2.06
CA PHE A 61 13.47 -0.63 2.83
C PHE A 61 14.72 -0.54 1.98
N TYR A 62 14.69 -1.13 0.78
CA TYR A 62 15.82 -1.10 -0.14
C TYR A 62 16.18 0.33 -0.56
N LEU A 63 15.19 1.09 -1.03
CA LEU A 63 15.38 2.47 -1.46
C LEU A 63 15.83 3.38 -0.30
N ALA A 64 15.20 3.25 0.87
CA ALA A 64 15.57 4.00 2.06
C ALA A 64 17.00 3.70 2.50
N GLY A 65 17.41 2.42 2.49
CA GLY A 65 18.78 2.01 2.77
C GLY A 65 19.78 2.57 1.75
N LYS A 66 19.44 2.52 0.47
CA LYS A 66 20.28 3.05 -0.63
C LYS A 66 20.48 4.57 -0.53
N LEU A 67 19.50 5.30 0.00
CA LEU A 67 19.59 6.75 0.24
C LEU A 67 20.24 7.11 1.59
N GLY A 68 20.64 6.13 2.41
CA GLY A 68 21.21 6.37 3.74
C GLY A 68 20.19 6.67 4.84
N TYR A 69 18.89 6.57 4.54
CA TYR A 69 17.79 6.88 5.45
C TYR A 69 16.99 5.62 5.84
N ALA A 70 17.67 4.54 6.24
CA ALA A 70 17.05 3.23 6.50
C ALA A 70 15.84 3.27 7.47
N TYR A 71 15.81 4.23 8.42
CA TYR A 71 14.69 4.43 9.33
C TYR A 71 13.36 4.76 8.61
N LEU A 72 13.41 5.35 7.41
CA LEU A 72 12.23 5.61 6.59
C LEU A 72 11.58 4.32 6.10
N GLY A 73 12.35 3.25 5.91
CA GLY A 73 11.81 1.93 5.58
C GLY A 73 10.93 1.38 6.71
N ASN A 74 11.38 1.52 7.96
CA ASN A 74 10.59 1.14 9.15
C ASN A 74 9.33 1.99 9.27
N ALA A 75 9.44 3.31 9.11
CA ALA A 75 8.31 4.21 9.16
C ALA A 75 7.26 3.88 8.07
N PHE A 76 7.72 3.60 6.85
CA PHE A 76 6.85 3.17 5.76
C PHE A 76 6.16 1.85 6.09
N PHE A 77 6.90 0.83 6.53
CA PHE A 77 6.32 -0.47 6.87
C PHE A 77 5.27 -0.37 7.98
N LEU A 78 5.57 0.34 9.07
CA LEU A 78 4.64 0.53 10.18
C LEU A 78 3.40 1.31 9.73
N GLY A 79 3.58 2.39 8.99
CA GLY A 79 2.47 3.18 8.44
C GLY A 79 1.59 2.34 7.52
N TYR A 80 2.19 1.61 6.58
CA TYR A 80 1.44 0.81 5.62
C TYR A 80 0.77 -0.42 6.24
N ALA A 81 1.46 -1.12 7.15
CA ALA A 81 0.88 -2.24 7.89
C ALA A 81 -0.25 -1.78 8.80
N SER A 82 -0.11 -0.65 9.49
CA SER A 82 -1.18 -0.08 10.32
C SER A 82 -2.39 0.34 9.48
N HIS A 83 -2.17 0.98 8.33
CA HIS A 83 -3.23 1.32 7.38
C HIS A 83 -4.04 0.08 6.95
N LEU A 84 -3.36 -1.02 6.61
CA LEU A 84 -4.05 -2.25 6.24
C LEU A 84 -4.68 -2.94 7.45
N TYR A 85 -3.88 -3.44 8.39
CA TYR A 85 -4.32 -4.36 9.44
C TYR A 85 -4.96 -3.68 10.64
N LEU A 86 -4.73 -2.37 10.85
CA LEU A 86 -5.33 -1.62 11.95
C LEU A 86 -6.42 -0.64 11.49
N ALA A 87 -6.57 -0.40 10.19
CA ALA A 87 -7.71 0.36 9.66
C ALA A 87 -8.58 -0.49 8.73
N ASP A 88 -8.07 -0.89 7.56
CA ASP A 88 -8.90 -1.54 6.53
C ASP A 88 -9.48 -2.89 6.98
N MET A 89 -8.76 -3.67 7.79
CA MET A 89 -9.26 -4.93 8.37
C MET A 89 -10.52 -4.72 9.23
N PHE A 90 -10.68 -3.55 9.85
CA PHE A 90 -11.84 -3.27 10.70
C PHE A 90 -13.05 -2.71 9.95
N THR A 91 -12.93 -2.55 8.62
CA THR A 91 -14.01 -2.09 7.74
C THR A 91 -14.77 -3.27 7.13
N LYS A 92 -15.93 -2.97 6.52
CA LYS A 92 -16.72 -3.97 5.76
C LYS A 92 -15.99 -4.52 4.53
N GLU A 93 -15.05 -3.76 3.99
CA GLU A 93 -14.33 -4.09 2.76
C GLU A 93 -13.22 -5.12 3.01
N GLY A 94 -12.53 -5.01 4.15
CA GLY A 94 -11.44 -5.87 4.57
C GLY A 94 -10.22 -5.84 3.65
N ILE A 95 -9.25 -6.68 3.97
CA ILE A 95 -8.00 -6.86 3.23
C ILE A 95 -8.08 -8.19 2.45
N PRO A 96 -7.97 -8.23 1.12
CA PRO A 96 -7.75 -9.49 0.40
C PRO A 96 -6.50 -10.22 0.91
N LEU A 97 -6.65 -11.51 1.22
CA LEU A 97 -5.53 -12.36 1.61
C LEU A 97 -4.51 -12.47 0.47
N SER A 98 -5.00 -12.58 -0.77
CA SER A 98 -4.15 -12.67 -1.95
C SER A 98 -4.67 -11.86 -3.14
N VAL A 99 -3.75 -11.38 -3.96
CA VAL A 99 -4.02 -10.75 -5.28
C VAL A 99 -4.35 -11.80 -6.35
N ILE A 100 -3.86 -13.03 -6.18
CA ILE A 100 -3.95 -14.11 -7.18
C ILE A 100 -5.39 -14.34 -7.67
N PRO A 101 -6.43 -14.43 -6.81
CA PRO A 101 -7.81 -14.61 -7.24
C PRO A 101 -8.31 -13.52 -8.19
N MET A 102 -7.88 -12.28 -7.98
CA MET A 102 -8.24 -11.12 -8.80
C MET A 102 -7.56 -11.19 -10.16
N LEU A 103 -6.27 -11.54 -10.20
CA LEU A 103 -5.53 -11.74 -11.46
C LEU A 103 -6.14 -12.88 -12.27
N LEU A 104 -6.45 -14.01 -11.64
CA LEU A 104 -7.07 -15.17 -12.29
C LEU A 104 -8.47 -14.88 -12.84
N LYS A 105 -9.27 -14.08 -12.12
CA LYS A 105 -10.58 -13.59 -12.59
C LYS A 105 -10.40 -12.67 -13.80
N LYS A 106 -9.47 -11.71 -13.75
CA LYS A 106 -9.23 -10.72 -14.81
C LYS A 106 -8.60 -11.33 -16.07
N ALA A 107 -7.76 -12.35 -15.92
CA ALA A 107 -7.16 -13.09 -17.03
C ALA A 107 -8.10 -14.13 -17.67
N GLY A 108 -9.32 -14.34 -17.14
CA GLY A 108 -10.27 -15.33 -17.65
C GLY A 108 -9.92 -16.79 -17.35
N VAL A 109 -8.73 -17.06 -16.82
CA VAL A 109 -8.22 -18.40 -16.48
C VAL A 109 -9.09 -19.11 -15.44
N HIS A 110 -9.73 -18.34 -14.55
CA HIS A 110 -10.60 -18.90 -13.51
C HIS A 110 -11.69 -19.82 -14.06
N LYS A 111 -12.26 -19.50 -15.23
CA LYS A 111 -13.33 -20.30 -15.85
C LYS A 111 -12.86 -21.71 -16.22
N GLY A 112 -11.65 -21.84 -16.77
CA GLY A 112 -11.09 -23.12 -17.21
C GLY A 112 -10.58 -24.00 -16.06
N LEU A 113 -10.06 -23.39 -14.99
CA LEU A 113 -9.49 -24.13 -13.85
C LEU A 113 -10.52 -24.54 -12.79
N LYS A 114 -11.72 -23.95 -12.78
CA LYS A 114 -12.78 -24.24 -11.80
C LYS A 114 -13.18 -25.72 -11.76
N LYS A 115 -12.94 -26.48 -12.84
CA LYS A 115 -13.20 -27.93 -12.89
C LYS A 115 -12.37 -28.74 -11.89
N TYR A 116 -11.15 -28.29 -11.56
CA TYR A 116 -10.26 -29.02 -10.67
C TYR A 116 -10.60 -28.75 -9.19
N THR A 117 -10.72 -29.80 -8.38
CA THR A 117 -11.07 -29.70 -6.95
C THR A 117 -9.98 -29.01 -6.14
N LEU A 118 -8.70 -29.34 -6.41
CA LEU A 118 -7.55 -28.69 -5.76
C LEU A 118 -7.53 -27.18 -6.03
N TYR A 119 -7.78 -26.79 -7.29
CA TYR A 119 -7.89 -25.39 -7.65
C TYR A 119 -8.99 -24.68 -6.86
N ARG A 120 -10.18 -25.28 -6.75
CA ARG A 120 -11.29 -24.69 -5.98
C ARG A 120 -10.93 -24.51 -4.50
N ALA A 121 -10.25 -25.48 -3.90
CA ALA A 121 -9.80 -25.39 -2.51
C ALA A 121 -8.79 -24.26 -2.31
N VAL A 122 -7.72 -24.23 -3.13
CA VAL A 122 -6.68 -23.19 -3.05
C VAL A 122 -7.27 -21.81 -3.35
N TYR A 123 -8.08 -21.70 -4.39
CA TYR A 123 -8.77 -20.46 -4.75
C TYR A 123 -9.66 -19.96 -3.62
N GLY A 124 -10.41 -20.86 -2.97
CA GLY A 124 -11.28 -20.53 -1.85
C GLY A 124 -10.51 -19.93 -0.68
N VAL A 125 -9.33 -20.46 -0.36
CA VAL A 125 -8.45 -19.91 0.68
C VAL A 125 -7.89 -18.55 0.27
N LEU A 126 -7.38 -18.43 -0.96
CA LEU A 126 -6.75 -17.19 -1.45
C LEU A 126 -7.76 -16.03 -1.64
N ASP A 127 -9.03 -16.33 -1.94
CA ASP A 127 -10.11 -15.34 -2.11
C ASP A 127 -10.71 -14.89 -0.75
N ILE A 128 -10.21 -15.41 0.38
CA ILE A 128 -10.57 -14.94 1.72
C ILE A 128 -10.18 -13.47 1.87
N ARG A 129 -11.07 -12.70 2.50
CA ARG A 129 -10.78 -11.34 2.97
C ARG A 129 -10.71 -11.32 4.48
N LEU A 130 -9.62 -10.78 5.02
CA LEU A 130 -9.45 -10.52 6.44
C LEU A 130 -10.34 -9.32 6.80
N ARG A 131 -11.40 -9.56 7.57
CA ARG A 131 -12.34 -8.51 7.99
C ARG A 131 -12.89 -8.79 9.38
N ILE A 132 -12.91 -7.76 10.22
CA ILE A 132 -13.60 -7.72 11.50
C ILE A 132 -14.44 -6.44 11.46
N PRO A 133 -15.68 -6.49 10.96
CA PRO A 133 -16.44 -5.28 10.64
C PRO A 133 -16.90 -4.56 11.92
N LEU A 134 -16.01 -3.75 12.49
CA LEU A 134 -16.27 -2.90 13.65
C LEU A 134 -16.77 -1.52 13.22
N SER A 135 -16.38 -1.06 12.03
CA SER A 135 -16.77 0.25 11.50
C SER A 135 -17.47 0.15 10.15
N SER A 136 -18.48 1.01 9.97
CA SER A 136 -19.03 1.33 8.65
C SER A 136 -18.51 2.70 8.24
N THR A 137 -17.45 2.73 7.44
CA THR A 137 -16.96 3.95 6.79
C THR A 137 -18.07 4.55 5.93
N GLY A 138 -18.43 5.83 6.13
CA GLY A 138 -19.47 6.54 5.36
C GLY A 138 -20.89 6.50 5.94
N SER A 139 -21.07 6.19 7.23
CA SER A 139 -22.35 6.39 7.95
C SER A 139 -22.25 7.57 8.93
N LYS A 140 -23.36 8.26 9.21
CA LYS A 140 -23.38 9.46 10.08
C LYS A 140 -22.80 9.25 11.48
N SER A 141 -22.79 8.01 12.01
CA SER A 141 -22.15 7.71 13.30
C SER A 141 -20.69 7.27 13.16
N GLY A 142 -20.32 6.62 12.04
CA GLY A 142 -18.93 6.28 11.71
C GLY A 142 -18.05 7.52 11.54
N ASP A 143 -18.59 8.59 10.94
CA ASP A 143 -17.88 9.86 10.72
C ASP A 143 -17.34 10.50 12.01
N ARG A 144 -18.05 10.34 13.15
CA ARG A 144 -17.62 10.96 14.42
C ARG A 144 -16.43 10.22 15.05
N LEU A 145 -16.44 8.89 14.99
CA LEU A 145 -15.32 8.08 15.48
C LEU A 145 -14.10 8.21 14.57
N GLU A 146 -14.31 8.24 13.25
CA GLU A 146 -13.25 8.52 12.28
C GLU A 146 -12.64 9.91 12.51
N SER A 147 -13.48 10.94 12.69
CA SER A 147 -13.00 12.30 12.95
C SER A 147 -12.21 12.40 14.25
N ALA A 148 -12.68 11.76 15.33
CA ALA A 148 -11.97 11.73 16.61
C ALA A 148 -10.63 10.99 16.51
N TYR A 149 -10.59 9.86 15.80
CA TYR A 149 -9.37 9.10 15.57
C TYR A 149 -8.35 9.88 14.73
N VAL A 150 -8.79 10.51 13.63
CA VAL A 150 -7.95 11.37 12.78
C VAL A 150 -7.38 12.54 13.58
N LEU A 151 -8.21 13.17 14.42
CA LEU A 151 -7.75 14.27 15.29
C LEU A 151 -6.70 13.80 16.29
N LEU A 152 -6.90 12.64 16.93
CA LEU A 152 -5.93 12.03 17.84
C LEU A 152 -4.59 11.71 17.14
N LEU A 153 -4.65 11.15 15.93
CA LEU A 153 -3.45 10.89 15.13
C LEU A 153 -2.72 12.18 14.75
N LEU A 154 -3.45 13.24 14.38
CA LEU A 154 -2.85 14.54 14.08
C LEU A 154 -2.15 15.14 15.31
N ILE A 155 -2.79 15.07 16.48
CA ILE A 155 -2.21 15.53 17.75
C ILE A 155 -0.95 14.71 18.08
N ALA A 156 -1.01 13.37 17.94
CA ALA A 156 0.12 12.50 18.20
C ALA A 156 1.28 12.78 17.24
N CYS A 157 1.01 12.99 15.95
CA CYS A 157 2.02 13.39 14.97
C CYS A 157 2.64 14.76 15.30
N ALA A 158 1.81 15.76 15.64
CA ALA A 158 2.30 17.07 16.02
C ALA A 158 3.16 17.01 17.29
N ALA A 159 2.75 16.25 18.29
CA ALA A 159 3.52 16.04 19.51
C ALA A 159 4.84 15.31 19.22
N ALA A 160 4.82 14.24 18.41
CA ALA A 160 6.03 13.53 18.01
C ALA A 160 6.99 14.43 17.22
N PHE A 161 6.48 15.30 16.35
CA PHE A 161 7.28 16.29 15.62
C PHE A 161 7.94 17.30 16.57
N LEU A 162 7.19 17.83 17.53
CA LEU A 162 7.72 18.78 18.53
C LEU A 162 8.75 18.13 19.46
N ILE A 163 8.54 16.87 19.86
CA ILE A 163 9.43 16.12 20.78
C ILE A 163 10.71 15.64 20.07
N SER A 164 10.61 15.23 18.80
CA SER A 164 11.76 14.74 18.03
C SER A 164 12.77 15.83 17.67
N GLY A 165 12.50 17.09 18.04
CA GLY A 165 13.45 18.18 17.86
C GLY A 165 13.81 18.39 16.39
N ALA A 166 12.89 18.09 15.46
CA ALA A 166 13.02 18.42 14.05
C ALA A 166 12.95 19.96 13.88
N GLY A 167 14.00 20.62 14.36
CA GLY A 167 14.35 21.96 13.97
C GLY A 167 14.49 21.93 12.46
N ILE A 168 13.49 22.48 11.79
CA ILE A 168 13.66 22.99 10.44
C ILE A 168 14.66 24.13 10.58
N SER A 169 15.95 23.82 10.55
CA SER A 169 16.94 24.77 10.07
C SER A 169 16.65 24.95 8.59
N ILE A 170 15.77 25.89 8.26
CA ILE A 170 15.82 26.60 6.98
C ILE A 170 17.16 27.35 6.99
N ALA A 171 18.22 26.62 6.68
CA ALA A 171 19.45 27.22 6.18
C ALA A 171 19.12 27.62 4.74
N ILE A 172 18.69 28.86 4.59
CA ILE A 172 18.74 29.57 3.31
C ILE A 172 20.21 29.54 2.88
N LEU A 173 20.47 28.87 1.77
CA LEU A 173 21.69 29.00 0.97
C LEU A 173 21.25 29.11 -0.48
#